data_AF-A0A6M4PD90-F1
#
_entry.id   AF-A0A6M4PD90-F1
#
_cell.length_a   1.000
_cell.length_b   1.000
_cell.length_c   1.000
_cell.angle_alpha   90.00
_cell.angle_beta   90.00
_cell.angle_gamma   90.00
#
_symmetry.space_group_name_H-M   'P 1'
#
loop_
_entity.id
_entity.type
_entity.pdbx_description
1 polymer ?
#
loop_
_entity_poly.entity_id
_entity_poly.type
_entity_poly.pdbx_seq_one_letter_code
_entity_poly.pdbx_strand_id
1 'polypeptide(L)' 'MARIVTTTIYCDGCKKKGLGEVPATVELKIADDEYDLCDEHGSRFRAMLREALGDAQNVALSA' A
#
# COMPACT_ATOMS: atom_id res chain seq x y z
N MET A 1 -30.54 1.81 -19.81
CA MET A 1 -29.11 1.49 -19.98
C MET A 1 -28.46 1.52 -18.61
N ALA A 2 -28.14 0.36 -18.03
CA ALA A 2 -27.39 0.31 -16.78
C ALA A 2 -25.91 0.58 -17.09
N ARG A 3 -25.35 1.64 -16.52
CA ARG A 3 -23.91 1.92 -16.60
C ARG A 3 -23.26 1.20 -15.43
N ILE A 4 -22.39 0.23 -15.70
CA ILE A 4 -21.56 -0.39 -14.67
C ILE A 4 -20.44 0.62 -14.38
N VAL A 5 -20.47 1.21 -13.20
CA VAL A 5 -19.40 2.10 -12.72
C VAL A 5 -18.35 1.20 -12.06
N THR A 6 -17.28 0.88 -12.77
CA THR A 6 -16.09 0.26 -12.18
C THR A 6 -15.23 1.36 -11.58
N THR A 7 -15.25 1.49 -10.25
CA THR A 7 -14.38 2.41 -9.53
C THR A 7 -12.95 1.89 -9.61
N THR A 8 -12.11 2.53 -10.41
CA THR A 8 -10.67 2.25 -10.42
C THR A 8 -10.03 3.00 -9.26
N ILE A 9 -9.37 2.26 -8.37
CA ILE A 9 -8.61 2.84 -7.27
C ILE A 9 -7.17 3.08 -7.75
N TYR A 10 -6.59 4.20 -7.38
CA TYR A 10 -5.27 4.63 -7.85
C TYR A 10 -4.25 4.67 -6.73
N CYS A 11 -3.00 4.37 -7.08
CA CYS A 11 -1.93 4.38 -6.12
C CYS A 11 -1.67 5.79 -5.56
N ASP A 12 -1.85 5.98 -4.25
CA ASP A 12 -1.59 7.23 -3.55
C ASP A 12 -0.13 7.68 -3.64
N GLY A 13 0.80 6.72 -3.63
CA GLY A 13 2.23 6.96 -3.79
C GLY A 13 2.59 7.55 -5.16
N CYS A 14 2.01 7.02 -6.23
CA CYS A 14 2.20 7.55 -7.58
C CYS A 14 1.52 8.92 -7.74
N LYS A 15 0.31 9.07 -7.19
CA LYS A 15 -0.44 10.33 -7.20
C LYS A 15 0.34 11.47 -6.54
N LYS A 16 0.99 11.21 -5.39
CA LYS A 16 1.87 12.19 -4.73
C LYS A 16 3.10 12.58 -5.54
N LYS A 17 3.59 11.71 -6.43
CA LYS A 17 4.72 11.99 -7.33
C LYS A 17 4.33 12.68 -8.64
N GLY A 18 3.04 12.97 -8.86
CA GLY A 18 2.54 13.49 -10.13
C GLY A 18 2.55 12.46 -11.26
N LEU A 19 2.83 11.18 -10.95
CA LEU A 19 2.69 10.06 -11.88
C LEU A 19 1.22 9.62 -11.84
N GLY A 20 0.45 10.12 -12.80
CA GLY A 20 -1.01 9.94 -12.85
C GLY A 20 -1.46 8.47 -12.87
N GLU A 21 -2.67 8.26 -12.35
CA GLU A 21 -3.58 7.11 -12.53
C GLU A 21 -2.96 5.70 -12.64
N VAL A 22 -1.90 5.43 -11.88
CA VAL A 22 -1.39 4.06 -11.72
C VAL A 22 -2.40 3.28 -10.88
N PRO A 23 -2.96 2.14 -11.36
CA PRO A 23 -3.94 1.38 -10.60
C PRO A 23 -3.30 0.83 -9.32
N ALA A 24 -4.04 0.92 -8.22
CA ALA A 24 -3.67 0.26 -6.99
C ALA A 24 -3.96 -1.24 -7.10
N THR A 25 -3.03 -2.05 -6.60
CA THR A 25 -3.11 -3.52 -6.59
C THR A 25 -2.99 -4.09 -5.17
N VAL A 26 -2.57 -3.25 -4.21
CA VAL A 26 -2.30 -3.64 -2.83
C VAL A 26 -2.89 -2.58 -1.90
N GLU A 27 -3.70 -3.03 -0.94
CA GLU A 27 -4.16 -2.21 0.18
C GLU A 27 -3.15 -2.32 1.33
N LEU A 28 -2.79 -1.18 1.92
CA LEU A 28 -1.96 -1.09 3.11
C LEU A 28 -2.73 -0.39 4.22
N LYS A 29 -2.89 -1.08 5.36
CA LYS A 29 -3.56 -0.55 6.54
C LYS A 29 -2.55 -0.36 7.68
N ILE A 30 -2.50 0.85 8.24
CA ILE A 30 -1.66 1.19 9.39
C ILE A 30 -2.55 1.85 10.45
N ALA A 31 -2.82 1.13 11.54
CA ALA A 31 -3.79 1.56 12.55
C ALA A 31 -5.17 1.88 11.93
N ASP A 32 -5.55 3.15 11.88
CA ASP A 32 -6.82 3.63 11.32
C ASP A 32 -6.69 4.13 9.87
N ASP A 33 -5.46 4.29 9.36
CA ASP A 33 -5.20 4.79 8.02
C ASP A 33 -5.14 3.67 6.98
N GLU A 34 -5.76 3.91 5.82
CA GLU A 34 -5.80 3.01 4.66
C GLU A 34 -5.13 3.69 3.46
N TYR A 35 -4.27 2.94 2.78
CA TYR A 35 -3.48 3.42 1.64
C TYR A 35 -3.59 2.45 0.47
N ASP A 36 -3.87 3.00 -0.70
CA ASP A 36 -3.93 2.25 -1.93
C ASP A 36 -2.60 2.35 -2.67
N LEU A 37 -1.92 1.22 -2.83
CA LEU A 37 -0.57 1.15 -3.39
C LEU A 37 -0.54 0.26 -4.64
N CYS A 38 0.32 0.63 -5.59
CA CYS A 38 0.75 -0.29 -6.64
C CYS A 38 1.83 -1.23 -6.10
N ASP A 39 2.08 -2.33 -6.81
CA ASP A 39 3.09 -3.33 -6.44
C ASP A 39 4.47 -2.74 -6.10
N GLU A 40 4.92 -1.72 -6.83
CA GLU A 40 6.21 -1.07 -6.57
C GLU A 40 6.22 -0.38 -5.19
N HIS A 41 5.20 0.42 -4.89
CA HIS A 41 5.11 1.13 -3.61
C HIS A 41 4.84 0.17 -2.45
N GLY A 42 4.00 -0.85 -2.65
CA GLY A 42 3.77 -1.91 -1.66
C GLY A 42 5.04 -2.70 -1.34
N SER A 43 5.83 -3.05 -2.36
CA SER A 43 7.10 -3.78 -2.18
C SER A 43 8.15 -2.94 -1.46
N ARG A 44 8.26 -1.64 -1.79
CA ARG A 44 9.14 -0.71 -1.07
C ARG A 44 8.73 -0.55 0.38
N PHE A 45 7.43 -0.43 0.66
CA PHE A 45 6.94 -0.36 2.03
C PHE A 45 7.25 -1.65 2.81
N ARG A 46 7.05 -2.82 2.22
CA ARG A 46 7.45 -4.11 2.82
C ARG A 46 8.95 -4.18 3.11
N ALA A 47 9.79 -3.69 2.21
CA ALA A 47 11.23 -3.63 2.43
C ALA A 47 11.59 -2.69 3.60
N MET A 48 10.99 -1.50 3.65
CA MET A 48 11.19 -0.55 4.77
C MET A 48 10.71 -1.14 6.09
N LEU A 49 9.57 -1.82 6.11
CA LEU A 49 9.09 -2.51 7.30
C LEU A 49 10.05 -3.61 7.76
N ARG A 50 10.57 -4.42 6.84
CA ARG A 50 11.58 -5.45 7.17
C ARG A 50 12.87 -4.83 7.71
N GLU A 51 13.30 -3.70 7.16
CA GLU A 51 14.48 -2.98 7.64
C GLU A 51 14.25 -2.36 9.03
N ALA A 52 13.09 -1.73 9.25
CA ALA A 52 12.74 -1.06 10.49
C ALA A 52 12.42 -2.03 11.64
N LEU A 53 11.77 -3.17 11.35
CA LEU A 53 11.40 -4.19 12.34
C LEU A 53 12.47 -5.28 12.50
N GLY A 54 13.49 -5.30 11.63
CA GLY A 54 14.42 -6.43 11.53
C GLY A 54 13.74 -7.74 11.13
N ASP A 55 14.48 -8.85 11.20
CA ASP A 55 13.93 -10.21 11.09
C ASP A 55 12.96 -10.44 12.27
N ALA A 56 11.68 -10.16 12.05
CA ALA A 56 10.64 -10.09 13.07
C ALA A 56 10.21 -11.45 13.65
N GLN A 57 11.15 -12.34 13.95
CA GLN A 57 10.93 -13.43 14.92
C GLN A 57 10.86 -12.89 16.37
N ASN A 58 11.37 -11.69 16.65
CA ASN A 58 11.43 -11.15 18.01
C ASN A 58 10.36 -10.09 18.39
N VAL A 59 9.68 -9.46 17.43
CA VAL A 59 8.71 -8.38 17.73
C VAL A 59 7.33 -8.92 18.12
N ALA A 60 6.96 -10.13 17.66
CA ALA A 60 5.68 -10.74 17.98
C ALA A 60 5.58 -11.40 19.37
N LEU A 61 6.68 -11.47 20.14
CA LEU A 61 6.74 -12.16 21.45
C LEU A 61 6.91 -11.23 22.67
N SER A 62 6.85 -9.91 22.47
CA SER A 62 7.01 -8.94 23.58
C SER A 62 5.71 -8.30 24.05
N ALA A 63 4.55 -8.86 23.68
CA ALA A 63 3.23 -8.43 24.14
C ALA A 63 2.62 -9.45 25.13
#